data_AF-A0A4Y8WMP1-F1
#
_entry.id   AF-A0A4Y8WMP1-F1
#
_cell.length_a   1.000
_cell.length_b   1.000
_cell.length_c   1.000
_cell.angle_alpha   90.00
_cell.angle_beta   90.00
_cell.angle_gamma   90.00
#
_symmetry.space_group_name_H-M   'P 1'
#
loop_
_entity.id
_entity.type
_entity.pdbx_description
1 polymer ?
#
loop_
_entity_poly.entity_id
_entity_poly.type
_entity_poly.pdbx_seq_one_letter_code
_entity_poly.pdbx_strand_id
1 'polypeptide(L)'
;MQSDHHRELMKLEAKYQSELNRKEAAHTEETARLKNRISWQNLIIGSLSFLLLKTNDIFRKAVNSVIRLARGYYKPRFDAEQVSDIKSALNLFGDDKQLHQAAGDFLYITATQKGKLDNREQIKARREVDNVVEGHYDQQQKKGVSIRR
;
A
#
# COMPACT_ATOMS: atom_id res chain seq x y z
N MET A 1 50.85 14.63 34.94
CA MET A 1 49.39 14.74 35.15
C MET A 1 48.65 15.31 33.92
N GLN A 2 48.99 16.51 33.43
CA GLN A 2 48.28 17.15 32.30
C GLN A 2 48.46 16.41 30.93
N SER A 3 49.62 15.79 30.71
CA SER A 3 49.92 15.00 29.50
C SER A 3 49.14 13.66 29.43
N ASP A 4 48.89 13.01 30.57
CA ASP A 4 48.13 11.76 30.61
C ASP A 4 46.66 11.99 30.29
N HIS A 5 46.09 13.08 30.80
CA HIS A 5 44.70 13.46 30.51
C HIS A 5 44.49 13.75 29.02
N HIS A 6 45.43 14.46 28.39
CA HIS A 6 45.39 14.71 26.95
C HIS A 6 45.47 13.41 26.14
N ARG A 7 46.32 12.46 26.55
CA ARG A 7 46.43 11.14 25.91
C ARG A 7 45.16 10.30 26.06
N GLU A 8 44.49 10.36 27.21
CA GLU A 8 43.22 9.68 27.44
C GLU A 8 42.08 10.26 26.59
N LEU A 9 42.01 11.58 26.47
CA LEU A 9 41.04 12.26 25.60
C LEU A 9 41.20 11.82 24.14
N MET A 10 42.45 11.82 23.61
CA MET A 10 42.72 11.37 22.24
C MET A 10 42.30 9.92 22.00
N LYS A 11 42.52 9.02 22.97
CA LYS A 11 42.08 7.62 22.87
C LYS A 11 40.55 7.50 22.86
N LEU A 12 39.87 8.30 23.69
CA LEU A 12 38.41 8.28 23.77
C LEU A 12 37.79 8.80 22.48
N GLU A 13 38.32 9.89 21.92
CA GLU A 13 37.87 10.46 20.64
C GLU A 13 38.06 9.46 19.49
N ALA A 14 39.24 8.82 19.39
CA ALA A 14 39.49 7.79 18.39
C ALA A 14 38.52 6.60 18.53
N LYS A 15 38.21 6.18 19.76
CA LYS A 15 37.24 5.12 20.02
C LYS A 15 35.83 5.55 19.61
N TYR A 16 35.41 6.76 19.98
CA TYR A 16 34.11 7.30 19.59
C TYR A 16 33.96 7.39 18.08
N GLN A 17 34.97 7.91 17.38
CA GLN A 17 34.95 8.01 15.92
C GLN A 17 34.90 6.62 15.26
N SER A 18 35.63 5.65 15.80
CA SER A 18 35.58 4.26 15.32
C SER A 18 34.19 3.64 15.52
N GLU A 19 33.57 3.85 16.69
CA GLU A 19 32.21 3.37 16.96
C GLU A 19 31.16 4.06 16.08
N LEU A 20 31.31 5.36 15.81
CA LEU A 20 30.45 6.12 14.92
C LEU A 20 30.52 5.57 13.49
N ASN A 21 31.73 5.45 12.94
CA ASN A 21 31.95 4.91 11.61
C ASN A 21 31.37 3.49 11.47
N ARG A 22 31.53 2.64 12.50
CA ARG A 22 30.96 1.29 12.52
C ARG A 22 29.43 1.32 12.47
N LYS A 23 28.79 2.20 13.24
CA LYS A 23 27.33 2.34 13.25
C LYS A 23 26.80 2.87 11.92
N GLU A 24 27.48 3.84 11.31
CA GLU A 24 27.10 4.37 10.00
C GLU A 24 27.20 3.32 8.89
N ALA A 25 28.27 2.51 8.90
CA ALA A 25 28.44 1.40 7.95
C ALA A 25 27.31 0.36 8.11
N ALA A 26 27.01 -0.06 9.34
CA ALA A 26 25.91 -0.99 9.63
C ALA A 26 24.55 -0.44 9.18
N HIS A 27 24.25 0.83 9.47
CA HIS A 27 23.01 1.46 9.05
C HIS A 27 22.88 1.54 7.51
N THR A 28 23.99 1.82 6.83
CA THR A 28 24.04 1.85 5.36
C THR A 28 23.76 0.47 4.77
N GLU A 29 24.37 -0.57 5.33
CA GLU A 29 24.15 -1.96 4.92
C GLU A 29 22.70 -2.41 5.15
N GLU A 30 22.14 -2.13 6.33
CA GLU A 30 20.74 -2.43 6.64
C GLU A 30 19.79 -1.70 5.69
N THR A 31 20.05 -0.42 5.41
CA THR A 31 19.28 0.36 4.44
C THR A 31 19.32 -0.27 3.05
N ALA A 32 20.49 -0.71 2.59
CA ALA A 32 20.65 -1.37 1.29
C ALA A 32 19.87 -2.71 1.24
N ARG A 33 19.95 -3.51 2.31
CA ARG A 33 19.22 -4.77 2.44
C ARG A 33 17.70 -4.56 2.39
N LEU A 34 17.18 -3.56 3.10
CA LEU A 34 15.75 -3.23 3.11
C LEU A 34 15.29 -2.74 1.74
N LYS A 35 16.06 -1.86 1.08
CA LYS A 35 15.77 -1.41 -0.29
C LYS A 35 15.70 -2.58 -1.26
N ASN A 36 16.64 -3.53 -1.19
CA ASN A 36 16.62 -4.73 -2.03
C ASN A 36 15.36 -5.57 -1.78
N ARG A 37 14.97 -5.76 -0.52
CA ARG A 37 13.74 -6.50 -0.18
C ARG A 37 12.48 -5.82 -0.75
N ILE A 38 12.37 -4.50 -0.64
CA ILE A 38 11.26 -3.73 -1.20
C ILE A 38 11.22 -3.87 -2.73
N SER A 39 12.38 -3.76 -3.40
CA SER A 39 12.47 -3.94 -4.85
C SER A 39 11.97 -5.31 -5.30
N TRP A 40 12.38 -6.38 -4.60
CA TRP A 40 11.89 -7.74 -4.88
C TRP A 40 10.39 -7.90 -4.63
N GLN A 41 9.88 -7.33 -3.54
CA GLN A 41 8.43 -7.34 -3.26
C GLN A 41 7.64 -6.62 -4.36
N ASN A 42 8.10 -5.44 -4.81
CA ASN A 42 7.48 -4.70 -5.90
C ASN A 42 7.49 -5.49 -7.21
N LEU A 43 8.58 -6.20 -7.51
CA LEU A 43 8.66 -7.06 -8.70
C LEU A 43 7.62 -8.18 -8.63
N ILE A 44 7.52 -8.88 -7.50
CA ILE A 44 6.56 -9.98 -7.31
C ILE A 44 5.13 -9.47 -7.44
N ILE A 45 4.79 -8.38 -6.74
CA ILE A 45 3.46 -7.77 -6.82
C ILE A 45 3.15 -7.37 -8.26
N GLY A 46 4.08 -6.69 -8.95
CA GLY A 46 3.91 -6.27 -10.34
C GLY A 46 3.67 -7.44 -11.30
N SER A 47 4.43 -8.54 -11.16
CA SER A 47 4.24 -9.75 -11.97
C SER A 47 2.88 -10.41 -11.72
N LEU A 48 2.46 -10.53 -10.46
CA LEU A 48 1.14 -11.08 -10.12
C LEU A 48 0.01 -10.19 -10.62
N SER A 49 0.12 -8.88 -10.45
CA SER A 49 -0.83 -7.89 -10.99
C SER A 49 -0.95 -8.00 -12.49
N PHE A 50 0.18 -8.10 -13.22
CA PHE A 50 0.17 -8.26 -14.67
C PHE A 50 -0.59 -9.52 -15.10
N LEU A 51 -0.29 -10.67 -14.50
CA LEU A 51 -0.95 -11.94 -14.81
C LEU A 51 -2.45 -11.87 -14.51
N LEU A 52 -2.84 -11.45 -13.32
CA LEU A 52 -4.24 -11.38 -12.90
C LEU A 52 -5.05 -10.42 -13.77
N LEU A 53 -4.53 -9.23 -14.10
CA LEU A 53 -5.24 -8.29 -14.96
C LEU A 53 -5.38 -8.78 -16.41
N LYS A 54 -4.43 -9.59 -16.88
CA LYS A 54 -4.44 -10.18 -18.23
C LYS A 54 -5.47 -11.31 -18.33
N THR A 55 -5.54 -12.18 -17.33
CA THR A 55 -6.28 -13.45 -17.40
C THR A 55 -7.61 -13.43 -16.65
N ASN A 56 -7.82 -12.53 -15.69
CA ASN A 56 -8.99 -12.52 -14.83
C ASN A 56 -9.79 -11.20 -14.98
N ASP A 57 -11.02 -11.32 -15.52
CA ASP A 57 -11.90 -10.18 -15.74
C ASP A 57 -12.42 -9.54 -14.45
N ILE A 58 -12.61 -10.33 -13.38
CA ILE A 58 -13.06 -9.83 -12.07
C ILE A 58 -12.03 -8.85 -11.50
N PHE A 59 -10.75 -9.25 -11.44
CA PHE A 59 -9.68 -8.35 -10.99
C PHE A 59 -9.51 -7.15 -11.91
N ARG A 60 -9.60 -7.36 -13.23
CA ARG A 60 -9.49 -6.26 -14.20
C ARG A 60 -10.58 -5.22 -14.00
N LYS A 61 -11.83 -5.64 -13.83
CA LYS A 61 -12.97 -4.76 -13.55
C LYS A 61 -12.79 -4.03 -12.22
N ALA A 62 -12.49 -4.76 -11.14
CA ALA A 62 -12.27 -4.17 -9.82
C ALA A 62 -11.19 -3.08 -9.83
N VAL A 63 -10.02 -3.37 -10.41
CA VAL A 63 -8.92 -2.39 -10.52
C VAL A 63 -9.33 -1.18 -11.38
N ASN A 64 -9.99 -1.40 -12.51
CA ASN A 64 -10.46 -0.30 -13.35
C ASN A 64 -11.53 0.55 -12.64
N SER A 65 -12.38 -0.07 -11.82
CA SER A 65 -13.38 0.61 -11.01
C SER A 65 -12.73 1.51 -9.95
N VAL A 66 -11.66 1.06 -9.28
CA VAL A 66 -10.83 1.88 -8.39
C VAL A 66 -10.21 3.08 -9.13
N ILE A 67 -9.59 2.84 -10.30
CA ILE A 67 -8.97 3.91 -11.11
C ILE A 67 -10.02 4.94 -11.57
N ARG A 68 -11.18 4.48 -12.05
CA ARG A 68 -12.29 5.35 -12.50
C ARG A 68 -12.79 6.24 -11.36
N LEU A 69 -12.92 5.70 -10.15
CA LEU A 69 -13.28 6.50 -8.98
C LEU A 69 -12.19 7.54 -8.67
N ALA A 70 -10.93 7.11 -8.57
CA ALA A 70 -9.83 7.94 -8.14
C ALA A 70 -9.73 9.23 -8.98
N ARG A 71 -9.75 9.04 -10.32
CA ARG A 71 -9.70 10.11 -11.33
C ARG A 71 -10.97 10.95 -11.44
N GLY A 72 -12.09 10.46 -10.93
CA GLY A 72 -13.35 11.21 -10.92
C GLY A 72 -13.24 12.42 -10.01
N TYR A 73 -13.11 13.62 -10.59
CA TYR A 73 -12.99 14.86 -9.81
C TYR A 73 -14.21 15.10 -8.92
N TYR A 74 -15.41 14.96 -9.47
CA TYR A 74 -16.68 15.14 -8.77
C TYR A 74 -17.30 13.82 -8.28
N LYS A 75 -16.55 12.72 -8.28
CA LYS A 75 -17.06 11.42 -7.84
C LYS A 75 -16.54 11.09 -6.43
N PRO A 76 -17.35 11.29 -5.38
CA PRO A 76 -16.87 11.15 -4.01
C PRO A 76 -16.80 9.70 -3.52
N ARG A 77 -17.56 8.79 -4.15
CA ARG A 77 -17.78 7.40 -3.70
C ARG A 77 -17.98 6.47 -4.90
N PHE A 78 -17.81 5.17 -4.66
CA PHE A 78 -18.15 4.15 -5.64
C PHE A 78 -19.66 4.13 -5.92
N ASP A 79 -20.03 3.90 -7.17
CA ASP A 79 -21.40 3.53 -7.53
C ASP A 79 -21.64 2.03 -7.28
N ALA A 80 -22.87 1.57 -7.45
CA ALA A 80 -23.24 0.18 -7.18
C ALA A 80 -22.49 -0.84 -8.08
N GLU A 81 -22.20 -0.48 -9.34
CA GLU A 81 -21.43 -1.33 -10.26
C GLU A 81 -20.00 -1.49 -9.73
N GLN A 82 -19.35 -0.38 -9.39
CA GLN A 82 -17.98 -0.38 -8.88
C GLN A 82 -17.85 -1.12 -7.54
N VAL A 83 -18.83 -0.98 -6.63
CA VAL A 83 -18.86 -1.74 -5.38
C VAL A 83 -19.00 -3.24 -5.69
N SER A 84 -19.86 -3.61 -6.63
CA SER A 84 -20.07 -5.00 -7.04
C SER A 84 -18.80 -5.63 -7.64
N ASP A 85 -18.09 -4.90 -8.49
CA ASP A 85 -16.81 -5.35 -9.06
C ASP A 85 -15.78 -5.66 -7.96
N ILE A 86 -15.63 -4.74 -6.99
CA ILE A 86 -14.67 -4.90 -5.89
C ILE A 86 -15.07 -6.09 -5.02
N LYS A 87 -16.35 -6.19 -4.62
CA LYS A 87 -16.84 -7.33 -3.83
C LYS A 87 -16.64 -8.67 -4.54
N SER A 88 -16.88 -8.71 -5.85
CA SER A 88 -16.66 -9.92 -6.64
C SER A 88 -15.19 -10.36 -6.57
N ALA A 89 -14.24 -9.42 -6.56
CA ALA A 89 -12.82 -9.72 -6.39
C ALA A 89 -12.48 -10.18 -4.96
N LEU A 90 -13.05 -9.55 -3.93
CA LEU A 90 -12.86 -9.94 -2.53
C LEU A 90 -13.36 -11.36 -2.27
N ASN A 91 -14.56 -11.68 -2.75
CA ASN A 91 -15.21 -12.98 -2.54
C ASN A 91 -14.45 -14.17 -3.14
N LEU A 92 -13.49 -13.95 -4.04
CA LEU A 92 -12.59 -15.01 -4.52
C LEU A 92 -11.68 -15.58 -3.41
N PHE A 93 -11.55 -14.87 -2.29
CA PHE A 93 -10.74 -15.25 -1.14
C PHE A 93 -11.55 -15.82 0.03
N GLY A 94 -12.85 -16.10 -0.18
CA GLY A 94 -13.76 -16.60 0.85
C GLY A 94 -14.07 -15.54 1.93
N ASP A 95 -14.60 -15.98 3.08
CA ASP A 95 -15.09 -15.05 4.12
C ASP A 95 -14.01 -14.61 5.13
N ASP A 96 -12.73 -14.84 4.82
CA ASP A 96 -11.64 -14.47 5.72
C ASP A 96 -11.35 -12.96 5.66
N LYS A 97 -11.48 -12.29 6.80
CA LYS A 97 -11.29 -10.83 6.92
C LYS A 97 -9.87 -10.40 6.57
N GLN A 98 -8.85 -11.18 6.92
CA GLN A 98 -7.46 -10.84 6.61
C GLN A 98 -7.19 -10.98 5.11
N LEU A 99 -7.74 -12.02 4.47
CA LEU A 99 -7.62 -12.20 3.03
C LEU A 99 -8.39 -11.12 2.26
N HIS A 100 -9.56 -10.69 2.73
CA HIS A 100 -10.26 -9.53 2.17
C HIS A 100 -9.45 -8.24 2.30
N GLN A 101 -8.78 -8.00 3.44
CA GLN A 101 -7.88 -6.85 3.58
C GLN A 101 -6.72 -6.93 2.59
N ALA A 102 -6.08 -8.10 2.47
CA ALA A 102 -4.97 -8.30 1.53
C ALA A 102 -5.41 -8.13 0.07
N ALA A 103 -6.61 -8.62 -0.28
CA ALA A 103 -7.20 -8.42 -1.60
C ALA A 103 -7.51 -6.94 -1.86
N GLY A 104 -8.05 -6.22 -0.88
CA GLY A 104 -8.26 -4.76 -0.95
C GLY A 104 -6.95 -3.99 -1.15
N ASP A 105 -5.92 -4.31 -0.37
CA ASP A 105 -4.58 -3.74 -0.50
C ASP A 105 -4.00 -4.00 -1.90
N PHE A 106 -4.13 -5.22 -2.40
CA PHE A 106 -3.70 -5.58 -3.75
C PHE A 106 -4.42 -4.76 -4.82
N LEU A 107 -5.76 -4.62 -4.73
CA LEU A 107 -6.54 -3.81 -5.66
C LEU A 107 -6.08 -2.35 -5.64
N TYR A 108 -5.87 -1.78 -4.44
CA TYR A 108 -5.39 -0.41 -4.25
C TYR A 108 -3.98 -0.19 -4.84
N ILE A 109 -3.02 -1.06 -4.50
CA ILE A 109 -1.63 -0.96 -4.97
C ILE A 109 -1.60 -1.08 -6.50
N THR A 110 -2.31 -2.06 -7.04
CA THR A 110 -2.38 -2.29 -8.49
C THR A 110 -3.04 -1.11 -9.21
N ALA A 111 -4.13 -0.55 -8.66
CA ALA A 111 -4.79 0.62 -9.21
C ALA A 111 -3.90 1.86 -9.17
N THR A 112 -3.15 2.07 -8.08
CA THR A 112 -2.20 3.17 -7.94
C THR A 112 -1.10 3.11 -9.00
N GLN A 113 -0.47 1.94 -9.17
CA GLN A 113 0.60 1.73 -10.15
C GLN A 113 0.09 1.83 -11.59
N LYS A 114 -1.01 1.14 -11.91
CA LYS A 114 -1.60 1.13 -13.26
C LYS A 114 -2.20 2.48 -13.65
N GLY A 115 -2.86 3.14 -12.70
CA GLY A 115 -3.53 4.42 -12.86
C GLY A 115 -2.58 5.61 -12.79
N LYS A 116 -1.35 5.44 -12.31
CA LYS A 116 -0.39 6.51 -12.00
C LYS A 116 -1.05 7.60 -11.15
N LEU A 117 -1.73 7.16 -10.09
CA LEU A 117 -2.58 8.03 -9.27
C LEU A 117 -1.73 9.03 -8.49
N ASP A 118 -2.17 10.29 -8.43
CA ASP A 118 -1.54 11.30 -7.56
C ASP A 118 -1.89 11.08 -6.08
N ASN A 119 -1.29 11.85 -5.17
CA ASN A 119 -1.51 11.68 -3.72
C ASN A 119 -2.99 11.86 -3.31
N ARG A 120 -3.73 12.79 -3.92
CA ARG A 120 -5.14 13.02 -3.60
C ARG A 120 -6.00 11.86 -4.11
N GLU A 121 -5.71 11.39 -5.31
CA GLU A 121 -6.36 10.23 -5.93
C GLU A 121 -6.09 8.95 -5.13
N GLN A 122 -4.86 8.76 -4.64
CA GLN A 122 -4.48 7.63 -3.78
C GLN A 122 -5.25 7.64 -2.45
N ILE A 123 -5.28 8.77 -1.75
CA ILE A 123 -6.04 8.88 -0.48
C ILE A 123 -7.52 8.54 -0.70
N LYS A 124 -8.11 9.06 -1.79
CA LYS A 124 -9.50 8.78 -2.14
C LYS A 124 -9.72 7.30 -2.46
N ALA A 125 -8.87 6.72 -3.31
CA ALA A 125 -8.94 5.32 -3.70
C ALA A 125 -8.81 4.39 -2.48
N ARG A 126 -7.84 4.66 -1.61
CA ARG A 126 -7.60 3.88 -0.39
C ARG A 126 -8.82 3.87 0.50
N ARG A 127 -9.32 5.06 0.84
CA ARG A 127 -10.50 5.21 1.71
C ARG A 127 -11.71 4.44 1.18
N GLU A 128 -12.01 4.56 -0.11
CA GLU A 128 -13.20 3.92 -0.65
C GLU A 128 -13.03 2.41 -0.82
N VAL A 129 -11.83 1.90 -1.10
CA VAL A 129 -11.55 0.46 -1.11
C VAL A 129 -11.72 -0.11 0.30
N ASP A 130 -11.12 0.52 1.31
CA ASP A 130 -11.26 0.13 2.71
C ASP A 130 -12.75 0.16 3.13
N ASN A 131 -13.52 1.16 2.66
CA ASN A 131 -14.96 1.21 2.91
C ASN A 131 -15.73 -0.01 2.38
N VAL A 132 -15.33 -0.56 1.23
CA VAL A 132 -15.95 -1.78 0.67
C VAL A 132 -15.51 -3.01 1.46
N VAL A 133 -14.21 -3.12 1.77
CA VAL A 133 -13.63 -4.23 2.55
C VAL A 133 -14.27 -4.33 3.94
N GLU A 134 -14.49 -3.20 4.60
CA GLU A 134 -15.11 -3.11 5.93
C GLU A 134 -16.65 -3.26 5.90
N GLY A 135 -17.26 -3.31 4.70
CA GLY A 135 -18.71 -3.50 4.55
C GLY A 135 -19.55 -2.24 4.81
N HIS A 136 -18.96 -1.04 4.81
CA HIS A 136 -19.70 0.22 5.02
C HIS A 136 -20.76 0.46 3.95
N TYR A 137 -20.54 -0.06 2.73
CA TYR A 137 -21.51 0.01 1.64
C TYR A 137 -22.73 -0.91 1.86
N ASP A 138 -22.60 -2.04 2.57
CA ASP A 138 -23.72 -2.93 2.92
C ASP A 138 -24.64 -2.32 3.96
N GLN A 139 -24.05 -1.63 4.94
CA GLN A 139 -24.80 -0.95 5.99
C GLN A 139 -25.62 0.22 5.43
N GLN A 140 -25.11 0.90 4.40
CA GLN A 140 -25.83 1.98 3.73
C GLN A 140 -27.00 1.47 2.87
N GLN A 141 -26.86 0.32 2.21
CA GLN A 141 -27.96 -0.32 1.49
C GLN A 141 -29.07 -0.79 2.44
N LYS A 142 -28.72 -1.36 3.61
CA LYS A 142 -29.68 -1.81 4.63
C LYS A 142 -30.41 -0.65 5.35
N LYS A 143 -29.83 0.56 5.37
CA LYS A 143 -30.41 1.75 6.03
C LYS A 143 -31.40 2.55 5.16
N GLY A 144 -31.75 2.08 3.95
CA GLY A 144 -32.96 2.54 3.28
C GLY A 144 -33.03 4.03 2.93
N VAL A 145 -31.93 4.63 2.44
CA VAL A 145 -32.06 5.89 1.69
C VAL A 145 -32.30 5.51 0.22
N SER A 146 -33.57 5.51 -0.18
CA SER A 146 -34.01 5.33 -1.55
C SER A 146 -33.24 6.25 -2.49
N ILE A 147 -32.33 5.69 -3.29
CA ILE A 147 -31.79 6.40 -4.44
C ILE A 147 -32.91 6.43 -5.47
N ARG A 148 -33.55 7.60 -5.61
CA ARG A 148 -34.45 7.89 -6.73
C ARG A 148 -33.64 7.73 -8.03
N ARG A 149 -34.24 6.98 -8.97
CA ARG A 149 -33.77 6.80 -10.35
C ARG A 149 -33.62 8.13 -11.07
#